data_AF-A0A485KYD8-F1
#
_entry.id   AF-A0A485KYD8-F1
#
_cell.length_a   1.000
_cell.length_b   1.000
_cell.length_c   1.000
_cell.angle_alpha   90.00
_cell.angle_beta   90.00
_cell.angle_gamma   90.00
#
_symmetry.space_group_name_H-M   'P 1'
#
loop_
_entity.id
_entity.type
_entity.pdbx_description
1 polymer ?
#
loop_
_entity_poly.entity_id
_entity_poly.type
_entity_poly.pdbx_seq_one_letter_code
_entity_poly.pdbx_strand_id
1 'polypeptide(L)'
;MREAVSFEGDDGTLLVLSDQMPYFQTQVSVAKVPTALAFYLRNTVYYITGAMITIASTMLLYVVMSHGVVEVLNLLELQRVGTIIWIGRPLLVVRSLTAVALLSTSTLELVFIGSISSFEVVQDPWYKTLLAANEITWMVVIVNDIAVAFTQSYTTYYATPNSILMWLVVMTWSFASPMTHSMTIAKQCQQTQVDFQPVCQSASLAIGHVPRLAAIVWVVFGCNALCYVATRLLVQPPAPSRVKSIFVYAGARYVFMSTKWIQHDVYYMDRMSAALNGILTLRYGNTMLALDIKLWRTFQVEMLQCPPPSNNVAGGAQYALPLALEPK
;
A
#
# COMPACT_ATOMS: atom_id res chain seq x y z
N MET A 1 -21.06 21.46 37.02
CA MET A 1 -20.58 22.83 37.34
C MET A 1 -21.72 23.57 38.03
N ARG A 2 -21.43 24.50 38.94
CA ARG A 2 -22.42 25.43 39.51
C ARG A 2 -22.00 26.83 39.13
N GLU A 3 -22.91 27.61 38.58
CA GLU A 3 -22.64 29.01 38.26
C GLU A 3 -23.13 29.87 39.43
N ALA A 4 -22.35 30.90 39.77
CA ALA A 4 -22.72 31.88 40.78
C ALA A 4 -22.90 33.22 40.07
N VAL A 5 -24.05 33.85 40.27
CA VAL A 5 -24.36 35.17 39.70
C VAL A 5 -24.68 36.12 40.83
N SER A 6 -24.06 37.29 40.83
CA SER A 6 -24.34 38.38 41.74
C SER A 6 -25.19 39.42 41.01
N PHE A 7 -26.38 39.70 41.53
CA PHE A 7 -27.22 40.79 41.06
C PHE A 7 -27.05 41.96 42.03
N GLU A 8 -26.46 43.05 41.54
CA GLU A 8 -26.34 44.30 42.30
C GLU A 8 -27.51 45.20 41.97
N GLY A 9 -28.25 45.64 42.98
CA GLY A 9 -29.29 46.64 42.87
C GLY A 9 -29.12 47.72 43.93
N ASP A 10 -29.92 48.78 43.80
CA ASP A 10 -29.85 49.95 44.68
C ASP A 10 -30.13 49.62 46.16
N ASP A 11 -30.82 48.51 46.45
CA ASP A 11 -31.18 48.05 47.81
C ASP A 11 -30.41 46.78 48.26
N GLY A 12 -29.25 46.51 47.62
CA GLY A 12 -28.33 45.46 48.06
C GLY A 12 -27.93 44.46 46.98
N THR A 13 -27.15 43.46 47.39
CA THR A 13 -26.58 42.44 46.51
C THR A 13 -27.23 41.08 46.76
N LEU A 14 -27.83 40.50 45.72
CA LEU A 14 -28.37 39.15 45.75
C LEU A 14 -27.39 38.18 45.08
N LEU A 15 -26.79 37.30 45.89
CA LEU A 15 -25.93 36.21 45.42
C LEU A 15 -26.78 34.96 45.21
N VAL A 16 -26.93 34.55 43.94
CA VAL A 16 -27.68 33.35 43.56
C VAL A 16 -26.71 32.30 43.04
N LEU A 17 -26.78 31.09 43.62
CA LEU A 17 -26.08 29.92 43.12
C LEU A 17 -27.05 29.09 42.27
N SER A 18 -26.65 28.73 41.05
CA SER A 18 -27.44 27.81 40.22
C SER A 18 -27.50 26.43 40.86
N ASP A 19 -28.58 25.70 40.59
CA ASP A 19 -28.62 24.27 40.90
C ASP A 19 -27.51 23.53 40.11
N GLN A 20 -27.14 22.35 40.59
CA GLN A 20 -26.13 21.52 39.97
C GLN A 20 -26.61 21.08 38.59
N MET A 21 -26.08 21.70 37.54
CA MET A 21 -26.44 21.33 36.18
C MET A 21 -26.13 19.84 35.96
N PRO A 22 -27.12 19.02 35.53
CA PRO A 22 -26.85 17.64 35.18
C PRO A 22 -25.83 17.60 34.04
N TYR A 23 -24.96 16.60 34.04
CA TYR A 23 -24.01 16.40 32.96
C TYR A 23 -24.79 16.22 31.66
N PHE A 24 -24.75 17.24 30.80
CA PHE A 24 -25.38 17.16 29.49
C PHE A 24 -24.50 16.28 28.60
N GLN A 25 -24.85 14.99 28.50
CA GLN A 25 -24.22 14.09 27.53
C GLN A 25 -24.83 14.36 26.16
N THR A 26 -24.23 15.30 25.43
CA THR A 26 -24.56 15.47 24.02
C THR A 26 -24.09 14.22 23.28
N GLN A 27 -25.02 13.46 22.69
CA GLN A 27 -24.65 12.33 21.83
C GLN A 27 -23.79 12.86 20.67
N VAL A 28 -22.54 12.40 20.60
CA VAL A 28 -21.66 12.72 19.48
C VAL A 28 -22.29 12.12 18.22
N SER A 29 -22.62 12.97 17.25
CA SER A 29 -23.14 12.50 15.97
C SER A 29 -22.15 11.53 15.34
N VAL A 30 -22.57 10.27 15.16
CA VAL A 30 -21.74 9.19 14.61
C VAL A 30 -21.15 9.58 13.24
N ALA A 31 -21.89 10.38 12.45
CA ALA A 31 -21.45 10.90 11.15
C ALA A 31 -20.29 11.91 11.23
N LYS A 32 -20.05 12.53 12.39
CA LYS A 32 -18.93 13.46 12.64
C LYS A 32 -17.75 12.80 13.34
N VAL A 33 -17.79 11.49 13.58
CA VAL A 33 -16.71 10.80 14.30
C VAL A 33 -15.51 10.61 13.36
N PRO A 34 -14.34 11.19 13.66
CA PRO A 34 -13.15 11.10 12.80
C PRO A 34 -12.57 9.68 12.67
N THR A 35 -13.11 8.70 13.42
CA THR A 35 -12.69 7.29 13.38
C THR A 35 -13.26 6.52 12.18
N ALA A 36 -14.29 7.03 11.50
CA ALA A 36 -14.88 6.35 10.34
C ALA A 36 -13.84 6.13 9.23
N LEU A 37 -13.06 7.15 8.91
CA LEU A 37 -11.98 7.04 7.93
C LEU A 37 -10.93 6.00 8.36
N ALA A 38 -10.46 6.06 9.61
CA ALA A 38 -9.51 5.10 10.14
C ALA A 38 -10.02 3.65 10.08
N PHE A 39 -11.32 3.44 10.32
CA PHE A 39 -11.98 2.15 10.19
C PHE A 39 -11.93 1.64 8.74
N TYR A 40 -12.29 2.46 7.74
CA TYR A 40 -12.22 2.07 6.33
C TYR A 40 -10.78 1.78 5.88
N LEU A 41 -9.82 2.63 6.27
CA LEU A 41 -8.41 2.45 5.96
C LEU A 41 -7.87 1.14 6.55
N ARG A 42 -8.20 0.83 7.81
CA ARG A 42 -7.81 -0.41 8.48
C ARG A 42 -8.40 -1.64 7.79
N ASN A 43 -9.70 -1.63 7.48
CA ASN A 43 -10.34 -2.75 6.77
C ASN A 43 -9.75 -2.95 5.36
N THR A 44 -9.40 -1.85 4.68
CA THR A 44 -8.72 -1.91 3.38
C THR A 44 -7.36 -2.58 3.50
N VAL A 45 -6.55 -2.22 4.51
CA VAL A 45 -5.26 -2.86 4.78
C VAL A 45 -5.42 -4.35 5.08
N TYR A 46 -6.42 -4.74 5.89
CA TYR A 46 -6.72 -6.15 6.17
C TYR A 46 -7.10 -6.93 4.91
N TYR A 47 -8.00 -6.37 4.09
CA TYR A 47 -8.39 -6.99 2.82
C TYR A 47 -7.18 -7.24 1.91
N ILE A 48 -6.33 -6.23 1.73
CA ILE A 48 -5.13 -6.32 0.88
C ILE A 48 -4.17 -7.38 1.43
N THR A 49 -3.93 -7.41 2.74
CA THR A 49 -3.05 -8.41 3.36
C THR A 49 -3.63 -9.82 3.21
N GLY A 50 -4.94 -10.01 3.38
CA GLY A 50 -5.60 -11.29 3.14
C GLY A 50 -5.47 -11.75 1.69
N ALA A 51 -5.78 -10.88 0.73
CA ALA A 51 -5.63 -11.16 -0.70
C ALA A 51 -4.18 -11.55 -1.04
N MET A 52 -3.18 -10.85 -0.49
CA MET A 52 -1.77 -11.19 -0.66
C MET A 52 -1.42 -12.59 -0.18
N ILE A 53 -1.93 -12.99 0.98
CA ILE A 53 -1.72 -14.33 1.52
C ILE A 53 -2.36 -15.37 0.60
N THR A 54 -3.55 -15.12 0.05
CA THR A 54 -4.20 -16.07 -0.88
C THR A 54 -3.42 -16.25 -2.18
N ILE A 55 -2.88 -15.16 -2.74
CA ILE A 55 -2.06 -15.20 -3.96
C ILE A 55 -0.74 -15.93 -3.70
N ALA A 56 -0.06 -15.59 -2.60
CA ALA A 56 1.17 -16.26 -2.19
C ALA A 56 0.96 -17.76 -1.98
N SER A 57 -0.16 -18.15 -1.34
CA SER A 57 -0.52 -19.56 -1.15
C SER A 57 -0.76 -20.26 -2.49
N THR A 58 -1.44 -19.60 -3.43
CA THR A 58 -1.68 -20.13 -4.79
C THR A 58 -0.36 -20.31 -5.55
N MET A 59 0.57 -19.37 -5.41
CA MET A 59 1.91 -19.48 -5.99
C MET A 59 2.68 -20.67 -5.42
N LEU A 60 2.71 -20.83 -4.10
CA LEU A 60 3.36 -21.96 -3.43
C LEU A 60 2.76 -23.29 -3.88
N LEU A 61 1.43 -23.36 -4.04
CA LEU A 61 0.76 -24.54 -4.59
C LEU A 61 1.26 -24.85 -6.00
N TYR A 62 1.40 -23.85 -6.87
CA TYR A 62 1.95 -24.06 -8.21
C TYR A 62 3.41 -24.49 -8.20
N VAL A 63 4.24 -23.97 -7.28
CA VAL A 63 5.63 -24.42 -7.12
C VAL A 63 5.68 -25.92 -6.76
N VAL A 64 4.82 -26.36 -5.84
CA VAL A 64 4.73 -27.79 -5.46
C VAL A 64 4.22 -28.62 -6.65
N MET A 65 3.18 -28.17 -7.34
CA MET A 65 2.60 -28.87 -8.50
C MET A 65 3.56 -28.98 -9.69
N SER A 66 4.50 -28.05 -9.85
CA SER A 66 5.53 -28.10 -10.90
C SER A 66 6.85 -28.73 -10.43
N HIS A 67 6.86 -29.42 -9.29
CA HIS A 67 8.05 -30.06 -8.70
C HIS A 67 9.24 -29.10 -8.50
N GLY A 68 8.96 -27.82 -8.23
CA GLY A 68 9.99 -26.79 -8.06
C GLY A 68 10.59 -26.27 -9.36
N VAL A 69 10.11 -26.70 -10.53
CA VAL A 69 10.57 -26.19 -11.83
C VAL A 69 9.85 -24.87 -12.13
N VAL A 70 10.33 -23.79 -11.49
CA VAL A 70 9.82 -22.42 -11.62
C VAL A 70 10.96 -21.41 -11.62
N GLU A 71 10.73 -20.21 -12.15
CA GLU A 71 11.68 -19.11 -12.03
C GLU A 71 11.53 -18.45 -10.64
N VAL A 72 12.32 -18.90 -9.67
CA VAL A 72 12.24 -18.44 -8.26
C VAL A 72 12.46 -16.93 -8.13
N LEU A 73 13.23 -16.30 -9.01
CA LEU A 73 13.43 -14.85 -8.98
C LEU A 73 12.14 -14.07 -9.24
N ASN A 74 11.23 -14.61 -10.07
CA ASN A 74 9.92 -13.97 -10.30
C ASN A 74 9.04 -14.00 -9.03
N LEU A 75 9.30 -14.90 -8.07
CA LEU A 75 8.60 -14.93 -6.79
C LEU A 75 8.74 -13.62 -6.01
N LEU A 76 9.92 -12.98 -6.11
CA LEU A 76 10.22 -11.69 -5.45
C LEU A 76 9.40 -10.54 -6.03
N GLU A 77 8.86 -10.72 -7.24
CA GLU A 77 8.05 -9.72 -7.93
C GLU A 77 6.55 -9.84 -7.57
N LEU A 78 6.19 -10.62 -6.54
CA LEU A 78 4.83 -10.63 -5.97
C LEU A 78 4.39 -9.22 -5.57
N GLN A 79 5.27 -8.47 -4.90
CA GLN A 79 4.96 -7.12 -4.48
C GLN A 79 4.72 -6.19 -5.68
N ARG A 80 5.47 -6.36 -6.76
CA ARG A 80 5.47 -5.42 -7.90
C ARG A 80 4.45 -5.74 -8.98
N VAL A 81 4.24 -7.03 -9.25
CA VAL A 81 3.41 -7.49 -10.37
C VAL A 81 2.12 -8.12 -9.86
N GLY A 82 2.22 -9.10 -8.97
CA GLY A 82 1.05 -9.84 -8.48
C GLY A 82 0.00 -8.93 -7.84
N THR A 83 0.44 -8.04 -6.96
CA THR A 83 -0.48 -7.14 -6.25
C THR A 83 -1.26 -6.21 -7.16
N ILE A 84 -0.60 -5.66 -8.18
CA ILE A 84 -1.19 -4.71 -9.10
C ILE A 84 -2.29 -5.38 -9.92
N ILE A 85 -2.07 -6.64 -10.30
CA ILE A 85 -3.00 -7.41 -11.11
C ILE A 85 -4.20 -7.89 -10.28
N TRP A 86 -3.96 -8.43 -9.09
CA TRP A 86 -5.00 -9.07 -8.28
C TRP A 86 -5.80 -8.12 -7.41
N ILE A 87 -5.16 -7.04 -6.94
CA ILE A 87 -5.74 -6.11 -5.96
C ILE A 87 -6.06 -4.77 -6.64
N GLY A 88 -5.18 -4.33 -7.55
CA GLY A 88 -5.36 -3.09 -8.30
C GLY A 88 -4.61 -1.90 -7.70
N ARG A 89 -4.17 -1.01 -8.58
CA ARG A 89 -3.41 0.20 -8.24
C ARG A 89 -4.13 1.10 -7.20
N PRO A 90 -5.45 1.37 -7.29
CA PRO A 90 -6.12 2.30 -6.36
C PRO A 90 -6.08 1.84 -4.90
N LEU A 91 -6.32 0.55 -4.64
CA LEU A 91 -6.28 0.00 -3.28
C LEU A 91 -4.86 0.02 -2.70
N LEU A 92 -3.84 -0.20 -3.55
CA LEU A 92 -2.44 -0.07 -3.14
C LEU A 92 -2.06 1.38 -2.83
N VAL A 93 -2.64 2.37 -3.53
CA VAL A 93 -2.46 3.81 -3.20
C VAL A 93 -3.07 4.11 -1.84
N VAL A 94 -4.27 3.61 -1.57
CA VAL A 94 -4.91 3.77 -0.24
C VAL A 94 -4.00 3.16 0.82
N ARG A 95 -3.49 1.94 0.62
CA ARG A 95 -2.57 1.28 1.55
C ARG A 95 -1.30 2.09 1.79
N SER A 96 -0.62 2.56 0.74
CA SER A 96 0.60 3.36 0.94
C SER A 96 0.30 4.70 1.62
N LEU A 97 -0.84 5.32 1.32
CA LEU A 97 -1.28 6.55 1.98
C LEU A 97 -1.57 6.33 3.46
N THR A 98 -2.12 5.17 3.86
CA THR A 98 -2.26 4.84 5.29
C THR A 98 -0.93 4.83 6.01
N ALA A 99 0.11 4.28 5.38
CA ALA A 99 1.45 4.22 5.96
C ALA A 99 2.09 5.61 6.04
N VAL A 100 1.94 6.43 5.00
CA VAL A 100 2.41 7.81 5.03
C VAL A 100 1.70 8.60 6.13
N ALA A 101 0.38 8.41 6.28
CA ALA A 101 -0.39 9.03 7.35
C ALA A 101 0.12 8.60 8.72
N LEU A 102 0.33 7.29 8.95
CA LEU A 102 0.87 6.76 10.20
C LEU A 102 2.25 7.33 10.53
N LEU A 103 3.17 7.38 9.55
CA LEU A 103 4.49 7.99 9.72
C LEU A 103 4.46 9.52 9.84
N SER A 104 3.31 10.12 9.55
CA SER A 104 3.06 11.56 9.66
C SER A 104 2.19 11.93 10.86
N THR A 105 1.87 10.96 11.72
CA THR A 105 1.05 11.15 12.92
C THR A 105 1.75 10.59 14.15
N SER A 106 1.48 11.19 15.29
CA SER A 106 1.88 10.66 16.60
C SER A 106 0.74 9.85 17.23
N THR A 107 1.07 8.89 18.10
CA THR A 107 0.10 8.08 18.85
C THR A 107 -0.20 8.73 20.19
N LEU A 108 -1.48 9.03 20.43
CA LEU A 108 -1.98 9.56 21.70
C LEU A 108 -3.16 8.70 22.17
N GLU A 109 -3.11 8.26 23.42
CA GLU A 109 -4.19 7.55 24.07
C GLU A 109 -4.83 8.44 25.14
N LEU A 110 -6.17 8.45 25.20
CA LEU A 110 -6.90 9.14 26.25
C LEU A 110 -7.10 8.16 27.40
N VAL A 111 -6.36 8.37 28.49
CA VAL A 111 -6.40 7.55 29.70
C VAL A 111 -7.29 8.23 30.73
N PHE A 112 -8.16 7.45 31.37
CA PHE A 112 -9.03 7.91 32.44
C PHE A 112 -8.54 7.39 33.79
N ILE A 113 -8.10 8.29 34.67
CA ILE A 113 -7.63 7.95 36.01
C ILE A 113 -8.67 8.47 37.02
N GLY A 114 -9.77 7.72 37.16
CA GLY A 114 -10.81 7.88 38.19
C GLY A 114 -11.64 9.17 38.12
N SER A 115 -11.00 10.34 38.13
CA SER A 115 -11.61 11.67 38.11
C SER A 115 -11.06 12.58 37.01
N ILE A 116 -9.92 12.24 36.40
CA ILE A 116 -9.26 13.06 35.37
C ILE A 116 -9.02 12.23 34.11
N SER A 117 -9.29 12.81 32.95
CA SER A 117 -8.88 12.27 31.65
C SER A 117 -7.60 12.99 31.20
N SER A 118 -6.56 12.25 30.84
CA SER A 118 -5.29 12.80 30.34
C SER A 118 -4.86 12.11 29.05
N PHE A 119 -4.18 12.84 28.17
CA PHE A 119 -3.53 12.24 27.01
C PHE A 119 -2.16 11.70 27.41
N GLU A 120 -1.93 10.43 27.12
CA GLU A 120 -0.65 9.76 27.32
C GLU A 120 0.01 9.50 25.96
N VAL A 121 1.31 9.77 25.90
CA VAL A 121 2.13 9.52 24.70
C VAL A 121 2.61 8.09 24.76
N VAL A 122 2.03 7.25 23.91
CA VAL A 122 2.46 5.86 23.80
C VAL A 122 3.65 5.77 22.86
N GLN A 123 4.75 5.21 23.35
CA GLN A 123 5.90 4.92 22.51
C GLN A 123 5.60 3.69 21.64
N ASP A 124 5.50 3.91 20.33
CA ASP A 124 5.39 2.81 19.39
C ASP A 124 6.70 2.01 19.33
N PRO A 125 6.63 0.68 19.34
CA PRO A 125 7.80 -0.15 19.21
C PRO A 125 8.44 0.02 17.83
N TRP A 126 9.78 -0.07 17.79
CA TRP A 126 10.60 0.20 16.59
C TRP A 126 10.16 -0.56 15.33
N TYR A 127 9.60 -1.77 15.48
CA TYR A 127 9.16 -2.59 14.35
C TYR A 127 7.92 -2.03 13.64
N LYS A 128 7.08 -1.22 14.31
CA LYS A 128 5.94 -0.56 13.66
C LYS A 128 6.43 0.50 12.67
N THR A 129 7.45 1.28 13.04
CA THR A 129 8.09 2.25 12.15
C THR A 129 8.74 1.55 10.95
N LEU A 130 9.41 0.42 11.20
CA LEU A 130 10.02 -0.39 10.14
C LEU A 130 8.97 -0.93 9.16
N LEU A 131 7.87 -1.46 9.69
CA LEU A 131 6.76 -1.98 8.90
C LEU A 131 6.09 -0.86 8.10
N ALA A 132 5.78 0.28 8.73
CA ALA A 132 5.18 1.42 8.04
C ALA A 132 6.11 2.00 6.95
N ALA A 133 7.42 2.03 7.18
CA ALA A 133 8.38 2.40 6.14
C ALA A 133 8.36 1.41 4.97
N ASN A 134 8.24 0.11 5.23
CA ASN A 134 8.09 -0.90 4.18
C ASN A 134 6.79 -0.70 3.39
N GLU A 135 5.70 -0.32 4.04
CA GLU A 135 4.43 -0.03 3.37
C GLU A 135 4.49 1.18 2.42
N ILE A 136 5.49 2.06 2.52
CA ILE A 136 5.68 3.14 1.54
C ILE A 136 6.20 2.62 0.20
N THR A 137 6.90 1.48 0.20
CA THR A 137 7.42 0.88 -1.04
C THR A 137 6.31 0.50 -2.03
N TRP A 138 5.07 0.31 -1.56
CA TRP A 138 3.89 0.19 -2.42
C TRP A 138 3.69 1.41 -3.31
N MET A 139 3.88 2.62 -2.79
CA MET A 139 3.80 3.86 -3.58
C MET A 139 4.88 3.89 -4.65
N VAL A 140 6.10 3.45 -4.30
CA VAL A 140 7.22 3.35 -5.24
C VAL A 140 6.92 2.37 -6.37
N VAL A 141 6.34 1.21 -6.03
CA VAL A 141 5.89 0.20 -6.98
C VAL A 141 4.86 0.78 -7.95
N ILE A 142 3.86 1.52 -7.45
CA ILE A 142 2.83 2.16 -8.29
C ILE A 142 3.45 3.19 -9.23
N VAL A 143 4.34 4.05 -8.72
CA VAL A 143 5.02 5.06 -9.55
C VAL A 143 5.88 4.40 -10.62
N ASN A 144 6.64 3.35 -10.29
CA ASN A 144 7.41 2.57 -11.26
C ASN A 144 6.50 1.96 -12.35
N ASP A 145 5.35 1.44 -11.94
CA ASP A 145 4.41 0.75 -12.82
C ASP A 145 3.57 1.70 -13.70
N ILE A 146 3.50 2.99 -13.36
CA ILE A 146 3.03 4.05 -14.28
C ILE A 146 4.18 4.48 -15.20
N ALA A 147 5.38 4.67 -14.62
CA ALA A 147 6.57 5.11 -15.33
C ALA A 147 7.05 4.09 -16.38
N VAL A 148 6.73 2.80 -16.23
CA VAL A 148 7.11 1.72 -17.16
C VAL A 148 6.72 2.00 -18.61
N ALA A 149 5.64 2.76 -18.84
CA ALA A 149 5.24 3.20 -20.17
C ALA A 149 6.33 4.02 -20.88
N PHE A 150 7.12 4.78 -20.11
CA PHE A 150 8.21 5.62 -20.58
C PHE A 150 9.57 4.95 -20.39
N THR A 151 9.80 4.25 -19.28
CA THR A 151 11.11 3.70 -18.91
C THR A 151 11.37 2.33 -19.53
N GLN A 152 10.33 1.55 -19.85
CA GLN A 152 10.40 0.28 -20.58
C GLN A 152 11.51 -0.65 -20.05
N SER A 153 12.44 -1.09 -20.91
CA SER A 153 13.53 -2.02 -20.57
C SER A 153 14.47 -1.50 -19.48
N TYR A 154 14.53 -0.19 -19.21
CA TYR A 154 15.31 0.35 -18.09
C TYR A 154 14.71 -0.01 -16.72
N THR A 155 13.40 -0.29 -16.65
CA THR A 155 12.68 -0.57 -15.40
C THR A 155 13.31 -1.69 -14.58
N THR A 156 13.76 -2.77 -15.23
CA THR A 156 14.38 -3.91 -14.55
C THR A 156 15.61 -3.50 -13.73
N TYR A 157 16.39 -2.52 -14.21
CA TYR A 157 17.65 -2.14 -13.58
C TYR A 157 17.46 -1.26 -12.35
N TYR A 158 16.45 -0.39 -12.33
CA TYR A 158 16.28 0.59 -11.25
C TYR A 158 15.14 0.25 -10.29
N ALA A 159 14.16 -0.59 -10.67
CA ALA A 159 12.95 -0.77 -9.89
C ALA A 159 13.20 -1.33 -8.48
N THR A 160 14.04 -2.36 -8.36
CA THR A 160 14.40 -2.98 -7.08
C THR A 160 15.35 -2.10 -6.25
N PRO A 161 16.46 -1.57 -6.81
CA PRO A 161 17.30 -0.61 -6.09
C PRO A 161 16.53 0.63 -5.59
N ASN A 162 15.62 1.17 -6.39
CA ASN A 162 14.78 2.30 -6.01
C ASN A 162 13.88 1.98 -4.81
N SER A 163 13.29 0.78 -4.77
CA SER A 163 12.43 0.35 -3.66
C SER A 163 13.24 0.20 -2.35
N ILE A 164 14.45 -0.38 -2.43
CA ILE A 164 15.37 -0.53 -1.30
C ILE A 164 15.87 0.83 -0.80
N LEU A 165 16.31 1.70 -1.72
CA LEU A 165 16.78 3.05 -1.40
C LEU A 165 15.68 3.85 -0.69
N MET A 166 14.47 3.85 -1.25
CA MET A 166 13.32 4.54 -0.66
C MET A 166 12.98 4.05 0.74
N TRP A 167 12.98 2.72 0.93
CA TRP A 167 12.74 2.13 2.24
C TRP A 167 13.77 2.58 3.26
N LEU A 168 15.07 2.56 2.91
CA LEU A 168 16.15 3.02 3.78
C LEU A 168 16.06 4.52 4.08
N VAL A 169 15.76 5.36 3.10
CA VAL A 169 15.58 6.81 3.27
C VAL A 169 14.44 7.10 4.24
N VAL A 170 13.27 6.47 4.06
CA VAL A 170 12.13 6.76 4.95
C VAL A 170 12.34 6.16 6.34
N MET A 171 12.94 4.98 6.44
CA MET A 171 13.28 4.37 7.71
C MET A 171 14.24 5.26 8.51
N THR A 172 15.37 5.66 7.90
CA THR A 172 16.38 6.49 8.55
C THR A 172 15.82 7.84 8.94
N TRP A 173 15.04 8.49 8.07
CA TRP A 173 14.36 9.74 8.40
C TRP A 173 13.38 9.58 9.57
N SER A 174 12.62 8.49 9.60
CA SER A 174 11.64 8.27 10.67
C SER A 174 12.27 8.03 12.03
N PHE A 175 13.47 7.41 12.08
CA PHE A 175 14.23 7.26 13.31
C PHE A 175 15.00 8.53 13.71
N ALA A 176 15.56 9.27 12.75
CA ALA A 176 16.29 10.50 13.02
C ALA A 176 15.38 11.64 13.48
N SER A 177 14.14 11.66 12.99
CA SER A 177 13.13 12.66 13.33
C SER A 177 11.80 11.95 13.64
N PRO A 178 11.58 11.48 14.88
CA PRO A 178 10.29 10.89 15.27
C PRO A 178 9.18 11.94 15.30
N MET A 179 7.93 11.52 15.08
CA MET A 179 6.79 12.44 15.14
C MET A 179 6.42 12.82 16.57
N THR A 180 6.17 14.11 16.79
CA THR A 180 5.66 14.66 18.05
C THR A 180 4.28 15.29 17.84
N HIS A 181 3.45 15.26 18.87
CA HIS A 181 2.16 15.95 18.90
C HIS A 181 2.38 17.41 19.34
N SER A 182 1.48 18.30 18.92
CA SER A 182 1.43 19.68 19.39
C SER A 182 0.08 19.92 20.08
N MET A 183 0.12 20.39 21.33
CA MET A 183 -1.08 20.75 22.07
C MET A 183 -0.96 22.19 22.54
N THR A 184 -1.94 23.02 22.17
CA THR A 184 -2.04 24.41 22.63
C THR A 184 -3.33 24.57 23.41
N ILE A 185 -3.23 25.00 24.68
CA ILE A 185 -4.38 25.25 25.54
C ILE A 185 -4.72 26.73 25.43
N ALA A 186 -5.86 27.04 24.81
CA ALA A 186 -6.36 28.39 24.66
C ALA A 186 -7.87 28.35 24.88
N LYS A 187 -8.33 28.81 26.04
CA LYS A 187 -9.76 28.88 26.36
C LYS A 187 -10.35 30.13 25.73
N GLN A 188 -11.07 29.95 24.63
CA GLN A 188 -11.82 31.00 23.96
C GLN A 188 -13.28 30.56 23.87
N CYS A 189 -14.16 31.29 24.54
CA CYS A 189 -15.60 31.12 24.44
C CYS A 189 -16.13 32.26 23.58
N GLN A 190 -16.68 31.92 22.41
CA GLN A 190 -17.30 32.89 21.53
C GLN A 190 -18.81 32.65 21.51
N GLN A 191 -19.58 33.70 21.73
CA GLN A 191 -21.03 33.65 21.62
C GLN A 191 -21.39 33.86 20.14
N THR A 192 -21.59 32.76 19.41
CA THR A 192 -21.81 32.78 17.96
C THR A 192 -23.24 33.18 17.56
N GLN A 193 -24.20 33.14 18.50
CA GLN A 193 -25.56 33.69 18.37
C GLN A 193 -26.18 33.93 19.76
N VAL A 194 -26.97 35.00 19.91
CA VAL A 194 -27.57 35.42 21.21
C VAL A 194 -28.55 34.38 21.78
N ASP A 195 -29.15 33.53 20.93
CA ASP A 195 -30.11 32.49 21.32
C ASP A 195 -29.56 31.04 21.29
N PHE A 196 -28.26 30.83 21.02
CA PHE A 196 -27.67 29.49 20.94
C PHE A 196 -26.49 29.29 21.88
N GLN A 197 -26.31 28.02 22.28
CA GLN A 197 -25.29 27.52 23.21
C GLN A 197 -23.89 28.10 22.90
N PRO A 198 -23.15 28.61 23.90
CA PRO A 198 -21.78 29.09 23.70
C PRO A 198 -20.86 27.96 23.26
N VAL A 199 -20.11 28.17 22.17
CA VAL A 199 -19.06 27.25 21.72
C VAL A 199 -17.75 27.68 22.35
N CYS A 200 -17.28 26.91 23.33
CA CYS A 200 -15.98 27.12 23.97
C CYS A 200 -14.93 26.19 23.36
N GLN A 201 -13.93 26.77 22.70
CA GLN A 201 -12.70 26.06 22.35
C GLN A 201 -11.76 26.12 23.55
N SER A 202 -11.44 24.97 24.16
CA SER A 202 -10.58 24.92 25.35
C SER A 202 -9.12 24.62 25.03
N ALA A 203 -8.87 23.81 24.01
CA ALA A 203 -7.55 23.43 23.55
C ALA A 203 -7.62 23.01 22.07
N SER A 204 -6.51 23.19 21.35
CA SER A 204 -6.28 22.60 20.03
C SER A 204 -5.18 21.55 20.12
N LEU A 205 -5.49 20.35 19.62
CA LEU A 205 -4.59 19.22 19.56
C LEU A 205 -4.29 18.88 18.09
N ALA A 206 -3.02 18.97 17.72
CA ALA A 206 -2.52 18.57 16.41
C ALA A 206 -1.68 17.31 16.55
N ILE A 207 -2.20 16.20 16.01
CA ILE A 207 -1.58 14.87 16.08
C ILE A 207 -0.68 14.61 14.86
N GLY A 208 -1.06 15.16 13.71
CA GLY A 208 -0.40 14.95 12.43
C GLY A 208 0.25 16.21 11.87
N HIS A 209 1.24 16.01 11.00
CA HIS A 209 2.02 17.09 10.40
C HIS A 209 2.03 16.96 8.87
N VAL A 210 1.16 17.75 8.22
CA VAL A 210 0.95 17.75 6.77
C VAL A 210 2.22 17.98 5.95
N PRO A 211 3.16 18.89 6.35
CA PRO A 211 4.39 19.06 5.58
C PRO A 211 5.26 17.81 5.52
N ARG A 212 5.25 16.96 6.56
CA ARG A 212 6.00 15.69 6.55
C ARG A 212 5.34 14.67 5.62
N LEU A 213 4.01 14.59 5.63
CA LEU A 213 3.26 13.77 4.69
C LEU A 213 3.60 14.15 3.24
N ALA A 214 3.50 15.45 2.92
CA ALA A 214 3.84 15.96 1.59
C ALA A 214 5.30 15.67 1.23
N ALA A 215 6.23 15.87 2.17
CA ALA A 215 7.64 15.65 1.92
C ALA A 215 7.97 14.16 1.67
N ILE A 216 7.34 13.21 2.39
CA ILE A 216 7.49 11.77 2.09
C ILE A 216 7.01 11.46 0.66
N VAL A 217 5.87 12.02 0.25
CA VAL A 217 5.34 11.84 -1.11
C VAL A 217 6.31 12.41 -2.15
N TRP A 218 6.83 13.63 -1.94
CA TRP A 218 7.81 14.24 -2.85
C TRP A 218 9.12 13.46 -2.92
N VAL A 219 9.61 12.92 -1.80
CA VAL A 219 10.80 12.06 -1.77
C VAL A 219 10.59 10.81 -2.62
N VAL A 220 9.40 10.18 -2.59
CA VAL A 220 9.10 9.03 -3.47
C VAL A 220 9.25 9.39 -4.94
N PHE A 221 8.67 10.50 -5.39
CA PHE A 221 8.81 10.93 -6.79
C PHE A 221 10.25 11.34 -7.13
N GLY A 222 10.92 12.05 -6.22
CA GLY A 222 12.30 12.53 -6.41
C GLY A 222 13.31 11.38 -6.52
N CYS A 223 13.27 10.40 -5.60
CA CYS A 223 14.13 9.23 -5.68
C CYS A 223 13.83 8.37 -6.91
N ASN A 224 12.56 8.26 -7.33
CA ASN A 224 12.20 7.55 -8.56
C ASN A 224 12.88 8.19 -9.79
N ALA A 225 12.73 9.51 -9.92
CA ALA A 225 13.34 10.27 -11.00
C ALA A 225 14.87 10.18 -10.96
N LEU A 226 15.47 10.30 -9.77
CA LEU A 226 16.91 10.18 -9.58
C LEU A 226 17.42 8.79 -9.98
N CYS A 227 16.78 7.71 -9.50
CA CYS A 227 17.15 6.34 -9.85
C CYS A 227 17.00 6.09 -11.35
N TYR A 228 15.95 6.60 -11.97
CA TYR A 228 15.74 6.49 -13.41
C TYR A 228 16.84 7.21 -14.21
N VAL A 229 17.11 8.48 -13.89
CA VAL A 229 18.15 9.27 -14.55
C VAL A 229 19.53 8.64 -14.35
N ALA A 230 19.88 8.25 -13.13
CA ALA A 230 21.14 7.57 -12.84
C ALA A 230 21.29 6.28 -13.66
N THR A 231 20.24 5.46 -13.73
CA THR A 231 20.25 4.24 -14.54
C THR A 231 20.41 4.54 -16.02
N ARG A 232 19.74 5.57 -16.54
CA ARG A 232 19.85 5.96 -17.94
C ARG A 232 21.24 6.49 -18.32
N LEU A 233 21.95 7.10 -17.37
CA LEU A 233 23.32 7.58 -17.56
C LEU A 233 24.36 6.45 -17.42
N LEU A 234 24.13 5.49 -16.51
CA LEU A 234 25.09 4.44 -16.17
C LEU A 234 24.93 3.16 -17.00
N VAL A 235 23.72 2.86 -17.47
CA VAL A 235 23.40 1.63 -18.20
C VAL A 235 23.27 1.92 -19.69
N GLN A 236 24.01 1.16 -20.50
CA GLN A 236 23.87 1.19 -21.96
C GLN A 236 22.42 0.88 -22.38
N PRO A 237 21.94 1.42 -23.51
CA PRO A 237 20.58 1.16 -23.99
C PRO A 237 20.26 -0.34 -24.01
N PRO A 238 19.36 -0.81 -23.14
CA PRO A 238 19.06 -2.23 -23.04
C PRO A 238 18.30 -2.68 -24.28
N ALA A 239 18.52 -3.94 -24.68
CA ALA A 239 17.80 -4.53 -25.78
C ALA A 239 16.28 -4.52 -25.52
N PRO A 240 15.45 -4.35 -26.56
CA PRO A 240 14.00 -4.40 -26.41
C PRO A 240 13.55 -5.79 -25.94
N SER A 241 12.56 -5.82 -25.04
CA SER A 241 11.99 -7.08 -24.55
C SER A 241 11.36 -7.88 -25.71
N ARG A 242 11.81 -9.14 -25.86
CA ARG A 242 11.30 -10.11 -26.85
C ARG A 242 9.88 -10.58 -26.56
N VAL A 243 9.40 -10.41 -25.32
CA VAL A 243 8.07 -10.85 -24.92
C VAL A 243 7.03 -9.85 -25.43
N LYS A 244 6.36 -10.17 -26.53
CA LYS A 244 5.21 -9.40 -27.07
C LYS A 244 3.97 -10.29 -27.09
N SER A 245 3.22 -10.30 -26.00
CA SER A 245 1.97 -11.07 -25.91
C SER A 245 0.91 -10.29 -25.15
N ILE A 246 -0.33 -10.34 -25.63
CA ILE A 246 -1.48 -9.69 -24.98
C ILE A 246 -1.78 -10.28 -23.59
N PHE A 247 -1.40 -11.54 -23.38
CA PHE A 247 -1.59 -12.25 -22.12
C PHE A 247 -0.56 -11.86 -21.05
N VAL A 248 0.54 -11.20 -21.43
CA VAL A 248 1.58 -10.76 -20.50
C VAL A 248 1.31 -9.32 -20.07
N TYR A 249 1.18 -9.11 -18.76
CA TYR A 249 1.03 -7.79 -18.17
C TYR A 249 2.20 -6.86 -18.56
N ALA A 250 1.88 -5.61 -18.88
CA ALA A 250 2.86 -4.64 -19.38
C ALA A 250 4.06 -4.43 -18.44
N GLY A 251 3.84 -4.39 -17.11
CA GLY A 251 4.94 -4.31 -16.15
C GLY A 251 5.73 -5.62 -16.05
N ALA A 252 5.05 -6.77 -16.10
CA ALA A 252 5.66 -8.09 -16.03
C ALA A 252 6.62 -8.34 -17.21
N ARG A 253 6.29 -7.81 -18.39
CA ARG A 253 7.12 -7.87 -19.60
C ARG A 253 8.56 -7.39 -19.40
N TYR A 254 8.77 -6.40 -18.53
CA TYR A 254 10.08 -5.78 -18.30
C TYR A 254 10.72 -6.23 -17.01
N VAL A 255 9.95 -6.75 -16.05
CA VAL A 255 10.41 -7.11 -14.71
C VAL A 255 10.68 -8.60 -14.57
N PHE A 256 9.94 -9.46 -15.29
CA PHE A 256 10.13 -10.90 -15.20
C PHE A 256 11.39 -11.38 -15.91
N MET A 257 12.07 -12.31 -15.26
CA MET A 257 13.19 -13.07 -15.81
C MET A 257 12.65 -14.10 -16.82
N SER A 258 12.47 -13.67 -18.06
CA SER A 258 11.85 -14.47 -19.13
C SER A 258 12.85 -15.15 -20.06
N THR A 259 14.10 -14.69 -20.12
CA THR A 259 15.09 -15.10 -21.14
C THR A 259 15.34 -16.61 -21.20
N LYS A 260 15.36 -17.30 -20.05
CA LYS A 260 15.61 -18.75 -19.98
C LYS A 260 14.40 -19.60 -20.41
N TRP A 261 13.23 -18.99 -20.55
CA TRP A 261 11.95 -19.65 -20.78
C TRP A 261 11.38 -19.38 -22.17
N ILE A 262 12.15 -18.71 -23.05
CA ILE A 262 11.75 -18.44 -24.44
C ILE A 262 12.47 -19.41 -25.36
N GLN A 263 11.71 -20.16 -26.17
CA GLN A 263 12.25 -21.07 -27.17
C GLN A 263 11.39 -21.03 -28.44
N HIS A 264 12.01 -20.87 -29.61
CA HIS A 264 11.33 -20.80 -30.92
C HIS A 264 10.13 -19.84 -30.94
N ASP A 265 10.30 -18.61 -30.43
CA ASP A 265 9.26 -17.56 -30.34
C ASP A 265 8.01 -17.92 -29.50
N VAL A 266 8.14 -18.96 -28.66
CA VAL A 266 7.16 -19.31 -27.64
C VAL A 266 7.76 -19.05 -26.25
N TYR A 267 7.04 -18.30 -25.43
CA TYR A 267 7.37 -18.08 -24.03
C TYR A 267 6.66 -19.13 -23.18
N TYR A 268 7.43 -20.04 -22.60
CA TYR A 268 6.96 -21.05 -21.66
C TYR A 268 6.88 -20.43 -20.26
N MET A 269 5.78 -19.75 -19.96
CA MET A 269 5.58 -19.10 -18.67
C MET A 269 5.31 -20.14 -17.59
N ASP A 270 6.18 -20.26 -16.59
CA ASP A 270 5.93 -21.18 -15.47
C ASP A 270 4.62 -20.83 -14.73
N ARG A 271 3.94 -21.83 -14.16
CA ARG A 271 2.60 -21.66 -13.58
C ARG A 271 2.56 -20.67 -12.41
N MET A 272 3.65 -20.54 -11.66
CA MET A 272 3.75 -19.58 -10.57
C MET A 272 3.85 -18.15 -11.13
N SER A 273 4.72 -17.92 -12.12
CA SER A 273 4.81 -16.65 -12.85
C SER A 273 3.50 -16.34 -13.59
N ALA A 274 2.80 -17.34 -14.12
CA ALA A 274 1.48 -17.17 -14.71
C ALA A 274 0.47 -16.66 -13.68
N ALA A 275 0.44 -17.23 -12.46
CA ALA A 275 -0.41 -16.74 -11.37
C ALA A 275 -0.07 -15.32 -10.95
N LEU A 276 1.23 -14.98 -10.84
CA LEU A 276 1.67 -13.60 -10.62
C LEU A 276 1.21 -12.67 -11.73
N ASN A 277 1.29 -13.14 -12.97
CA ASN A 277 0.73 -12.51 -14.13
C ASN A 277 -0.79 -12.73 -14.25
N GLY A 278 -1.54 -13.00 -13.18
CA GLY A 278 -3.01 -13.06 -13.20
C GLY A 278 -3.64 -14.13 -14.10
N ILE A 279 -2.89 -15.14 -14.51
CA ILE A 279 -3.40 -16.28 -15.26
C ILE A 279 -3.42 -17.49 -14.32
N LEU A 280 -4.62 -17.95 -13.98
CA LEU A 280 -4.79 -19.21 -13.25
C LEU A 280 -4.79 -20.36 -14.24
N THR A 281 -4.01 -21.40 -13.95
CA THR A 281 -3.83 -22.54 -14.86
C THR A 281 -4.30 -23.83 -14.19
N LEU A 282 -5.17 -24.57 -14.88
CA LEU A 282 -5.61 -25.90 -14.50
C LEU A 282 -5.26 -26.87 -15.62
N ARG A 283 -4.45 -27.89 -15.29
CA ARG A 283 -4.10 -28.94 -16.25
C ARG A 283 -5.09 -30.10 -16.14
N TYR A 284 -5.71 -30.45 -17.25
CA TYR A 284 -6.58 -31.61 -17.38
C TYR A 284 -6.10 -32.46 -18.55
N GLY A 285 -5.40 -33.56 -18.26
CA GLY A 285 -4.76 -34.40 -19.28
C GLY A 285 -3.70 -33.64 -20.09
N ASN A 286 -3.91 -33.57 -21.41
CA ASN A 286 -3.05 -32.88 -22.38
C ASN A 286 -3.50 -31.43 -22.65
N THR A 287 -4.51 -30.92 -21.96
CA THR A 287 -5.00 -29.56 -22.15
C THR A 287 -4.76 -28.73 -20.88
N MET A 288 -4.23 -27.53 -21.05
CA MET A 288 -4.14 -26.54 -19.99
C MET A 288 -5.24 -25.50 -20.18
N LEU A 289 -6.20 -25.50 -19.25
CA LEU A 289 -7.21 -24.45 -19.15
C LEU A 289 -6.60 -23.27 -18.39
N ALA A 290 -6.67 -22.09 -18.98
CA ALA A 290 -6.15 -20.87 -18.40
C ALA A 290 -7.28 -19.84 -18.25
N LEU A 291 -7.37 -19.20 -17.08
CA LEU A 291 -8.25 -18.07 -16.79
C LEU A 291 -7.39 -16.82 -16.59
N ASP A 292 -7.48 -15.87 -17.51
CA ASP A 292 -6.85 -14.56 -17.37
C ASP A 292 -7.80 -13.62 -16.62
N ILE A 293 -7.45 -13.28 -15.38
CA ILE A 293 -8.25 -12.41 -14.51
C ILE A 293 -8.26 -10.95 -14.99
N LYS A 294 -7.24 -10.52 -15.74
CA LYS A 294 -7.18 -9.15 -16.27
C LYS A 294 -8.20 -8.96 -17.38
N LEU A 295 -8.29 -9.95 -18.26
CA LEU A 295 -9.20 -9.92 -19.41
C LEU A 295 -10.57 -10.53 -19.10
N TRP A 296 -10.71 -11.23 -17.95
CA TRP A 296 -11.87 -12.06 -17.62
C TRP A 296 -12.20 -13.07 -18.73
N ARG A 297 -11.17 -13.67 -19.32
CA ARG A 297 -11.30 -14.64 -20.43
C ARG A 297 -10.67 -15.96 -20.05
N THR A 298 -11.36 -17.05 -20.40
CA THR A 298 -10.80 -18.39 -20.38
C THR A 298 -10.28 -18.74 -21.77
N PHE A 299 -9.15 -19.45 -21.81
CA PHE A 299 -8.61 -20.03 -23.03
C PHE A 299 -8.02 -21.40 -22.73
N GLN A 300 -7.89 -22.22 -23.77
CA GLN A 300 -7.36 -23.57 -23.68
C GLN A 300 -6.14 -23.67 -24.55
N VAL A 301 -5.12 -24.35 -24.05
CA VAL A 301 -3.89 -24.60 -24.79
C VAL A 301 -3.61 -26.09 -24.77
N GLU A 302 -3.47 -26.69 -25.95
CA GLU A 302 -2.98 -28.05 -26.07
C GLU A 302 -1.49 -28.09 -25.75
N MET A 303 -1.13 -28.94 -24.79
CA MET A 303 0.25 -29.19 -24.42
C MET A 303 0.83 -30.15 -25.46
N LEU A 304 1.49 -29.59 -26.48
CA LEU A 304 2.26 -30.38 -27.44
C LEU A 304 3.29 -31.23 -26.68
N GLN A 305 3.41 -32.52 -27.01
CA GLN A 305 4.49 -33.36 -26.51
C GLN A 305 5.81 -32.72 -26.95
N CYS A 306 6.53 -32.09 -26.03
CA CYS A 306 7.80 -31.45 -26.34
C CYS A 306 8.74 -32.48 -26.98
N PRO A 307 9.44 -32.13 -28.08
CA PRO A 307 10.50 -32.98 -28.62
C PRO A 307 11.57 -33.26 -27.54
N PRO A 308 12.33 -34.37 -27.67
CA PRO A 308 13.25 -34.83 -26.63
C PRO A 308 14.24 -33.75 -26.19
N PRO A 309 14.66 -33.78 -24.91
CA PRO A 309 15.39 -32.69 -24.28
C PRO A 309 16.78 -32.56 -24.89
N SER A 310 16.98 -31.58 -25.77
CA SER A 310 18.32 -31.16 -26.19
C SER A 310 18.88 -30.03 -25.33
N ASN A 311 18.05 -29.35 -24.53
CA ASN A 311 18.42 -28.20 -23.69
C ASN A 311 17.65 -28.15 -22.35
N ASN A 312 18.23 -27.49 -21.34
CA ASN A 312 17.68 -27.31 -19.97
C ASN A 312 16.24 -26.78 -19.90
N VAL A 313 15.74 -26.11 -20.95
CA VAL A 313 14.38 -25.56 -21.05
C VAL A 313 13.33 -26.68 -21.21
N ALA A 314 13.71 -27.83 -21.78
CA ALA A 314 12.79 -28.91 -22.13
C ALA A 314 12.16 -29.61 -20.91
N GLY A 315 12.83 -29.61 -19.75
CA GLY A 315 12.29 -30.20 -18.52
C GLY A 315 11.17 -29.37 -17.88
N GLY A 316 11.28 -28.03 -17.94
CA GLY A 316 10.28 -27.11 -17.37
C GLY A 316 9.11 -26.81 -18.31
N ALA A 317 9.32 -26.90 -19.62
CA ALA A 317 8.30 -26.63 -20.63
C ALA A 317 7.03 -27.50 -20.45
N GLN A 318 7.17 -28.74 -19.97
CA GLN A 318 6.05 -29.65 -19.73
C GLN A 318 5.08 -29.17 -18.63
N TYR A 319 5.54 -28.30 -17.74
CA TYR A 319 4.77 -27.75 -16.64
C TYR A 319 4.39 -26.29 -16.85
N ALA A 320 4.87 -25.66 -17.92
CA ALA A 320 4.70 -24.24 -18.20
C ALA A 320 3.54 -23.99 -19.18
N LEU A 321 2.96 -22.79 -19.10
CA LEU A 321 1.97 -22.29 -20.04
C LEU A 321 2.68 -21.72 -21.29
N PRO A 322 2.50 -22.30 -22.48
CA PRO A 322 3.12 -21.76 -23.69
C PRO A 322 2.31 -20.56 -24.21
N LEU A 323 3.00 -19.44 -24.39
CA LEU A 323 2.45 -18.19 -24.94
C LEU A 323 3.22 -17.81 -26.20
N ALA A 324 2.52 -17.69 -27.34
CA ALA A 324 3.12 -17.19 -28.57
C ALA A 324 3.52 -15.71 -28.41
N LEU A 325 4.71 -15.36 -28.89
CA LEU A 325 5.28 -14.00 -28.83
C LEU A 325 4.97 -13.14 -30.07
N GLU A 326 4.21 -13.69 -31.02
CA GLU A 326 3.67 -12.97 -32.18
C GLU A 326 2.16 -13.21 -32.32
N PRO A 327 1.36 -12.17 -32.62
CA PRO A 327 0.08 -12.37 -33.27
C PRO A 327 0.34 -12.69 -34.76
N LYS A 328 -0.08 -13.86 -35.23
CA LYS A 328 -0.43 -13.99 -36.65
C LYS A 328 -1.75 -13.26 -36.89
#